data_AF-A0A939L7R2-F1
#
_entry.id   AF-A0A939L7R2-F1
#
_cell.length_a   1.000
_cell.length_b   1.000
_cell.length_c   1.000
_cell.angle_alpha   90.00
_cell.angle_beta   90.00
_cell.angle_gamma   90.00
#
_symmetry.space_group_name_H-M   'P 1'
#
loop_
_entity.id
_entity.type
_entity.pdbx_description
1 polymer ?
#
loop_
_entity_poly.entity_id
_entity_poly.type
_entity_poly.pdbx_seq_one_letter_code
_entity_poly.pdbx_strand_id
1 'polypeptide(L)'
;EGVSVTLADTAGELVASVDSLVLRAASAEDLAGGAGSARESMFGVEWVPVAVADTGETDDRWAVLGEELPGAEAYPDLAALSAAVEVGEAAPEVVVARVAPKSGAEDVPGVARAVAVGVLELVQEWLAADALSGSRLVVVTERAVDAGPGALVEVTAAPVWGLVRAVQAENPGRILLADLPDLSAAEVVEWLRAGVASGESQFAVRAGLVRVPRLVRVSSVPEVPVGAGERVGTVLVTGASGALGGLVARHLAATGRAERLLLVSRRGIDAAGMPELADELKELGVEVVVAACDVADRGELADVLAGVSLTGVAHVAGVLDDGVFASMTAERLEAVMRPKADAAWNLHELTRDMDLDMFVVFSSIAGVIGNAGQANYAAGNTFLDALAAHRRHLGLPAVSLAWGPWEHGMAGGLTEADRRRMARQGLRPLSDAAGLAVLDVAVGRPEALLVAAELDLPALRRSGEVPALLSGLVRGSRVGGSARRSVAERGVDGRNALAARLAVLSAEERLDAVRELVLSQAALVLGMAGPGSLDAERSFRDVGFESLTAVELRNRLN
;
A
#
# COMPACT_ATOMS: atom_id res chain seq x y z
N GLU A 1 22.02 40.48 6.24
CA GLU A 1 21.00 40.96 7.20
C GLU A 1 20.36 39.74 7.83
N GLY A 2 20.32 39.65 9.15
CA GLY A 2 19.70 38.55 9.88
C GLY A 2 18.72 39.11 10.89
N VAL A 3 17.70 38.33 11.26
CA VAL A 3 16.69 38.74 12.22
C VAL A 3 16.90 37.94 13.51
N SER A 4 16.84 38.58 14.67
CA SER A 4 16.81 37.85 15.94
C SER A 4 15.37 37.41 16.24
N VAL A 5 15.21 36.19 16.75
CA VAL A 5 13.90 35.63 17.09
C VAL A 5 13.88 35.24 18.55
N THR A 6 12.83 35.67 19.25
CA THR A 6 12.61 35.40 20.66
C THR A 6 11.27 34.72 20.79
N LEU A 7 11.25 33.49 21.32
CA LEU A 7 10.04 32.70 21.54
C LEU A 7 9.69 32.70 23.02
N ALA A 8 8.47 33.08 23.35
CA ALA A 8 7.92 33.00 24.70
C ALA A 8 6.74 32.02 24.75
N ASP A 9 6.47 31.46 25.93
CA ASP A 9 5.32 30.60 26.17
C ASP A 9 4.01 31.42 26.29
N THR A 10 2.90 30.73 26.58
CA THR A 10 1.59 31.37 26.74
C THR A 10 1.48 32.27 27.98
N ALA A 11 2.43 32.17 28.91
CA ALA A 11 2.54 33.06 30.08
C ALA A 11 3.50 34.24 29.84
N GLY A 12 4.17 34.28 28.68
CA GLY A 12 5.13 35.32 28.32
C GLY A 12 6.55 35.04 28.81
N GLU A 13 6.84 33.85 29.36
CA GLU A 13 8.20 33.47 29.75
C GLU A 13 9.02 33.02 28.55
N LEU A 14 10.28 33.44 28.49
CA LEU A 14 11.18 33.15 27.39
C LEU A 14 11.49 31.65 27.31
N VAL A 15 11.12 31.02 26.21
CA VAL A 15 11.36 29.60 25.91
C VAL A 15 12.66 29.42 25.11
N ALA A 16 12.95 30.33 24.17
CA ALA A 16 14.18 30.29 23.38
C ALA A 16 14.50 31.66 22.76
N SER A 17 15.78 31.93 22.52
CA SER A 17 16.23 33.03 21.67
C SER A 17 17.23 32.56 20.63
N VAL A 18 17.11 33.11 19.42
CA VAL A 18 18.04 32.92 18.31
C VAL A 18 18.58 34.29 17.95
N ASP A 19 19.87 34.50 18.20
CA ASP A 19 20.51 35.82 18.07
C ASP A 19 20.67 36.26 16.62
N SER A 20 20.75 35.31 15.68
CA SER A 20 20.80 35.61 14.25
C SER A 20 20.20 34.47 13.43
N LEU A 21 19.04 34.73 12.82
CA LEU A 21 18.44 33.90 11.80
C LEU A 21 18.69 34.53 10.43
N VAL A 22 19.52 33.88 9.63
CA VAL A 22 19.78 34.30 8.24
C VAL A 22 18.78 33.59 7.35
N LEU A 23 17.77 34.34 6.88
CA LEU A 23 16.75 33.84 5.97
C LEU A 23 17.28 33.93 4.54
N ARG A 24 17.27 32.81 3.81
CA ARG A 24 17.56 32.80 2.38
C ARG A 24 16.30 33.24 1.63
N ALA A 25 16.44 34.25 0.76
CA ALA A 25 15.35 34.64 -0.14
C ALA A 25 15.06 33.48 -1.10
N ALA A 26 13.83 32.98 -1.07
CA ALA A 26 13.31 32.09 -2.10
C ALA A 26 13.06 32.91 -3.37
N SER A 27 13.54 32.44 -4.52
CA SER A 27 13.23 33.07 -5.80
C SER A 27 11.76 32.83 -6.17
N ALA A 28 11.22 33.62 -7.10
CA ALA A 28 9.87 33.38 -7.62
C ALA A 28 9.77 32.00 -8.32
N GLU A 29 10.87 31.46 -8.85
CA GLU A 29 10.97 30.09 -9.38
C GLU A 29 10.99 29.02 -8.27
N ASP A 30 11.58 29.29 -7.11
CA ASP A 30 11.52 28.38 -5.95
C ASP A 30 10.12 28.32 -5.33
N LEU A 31 9.34 29.41 -5.48
CA LEU A 31 7.96 29.53 -5.01
C LEU A 31 6.93 29.09 -6.07
N ALA A 32 7.26 29.20 -7.36
CA ALA A 32 6.45 28.70 -8.48
C ALA A 32 6.80 27.25 -8.86
N GLY A 33 7.94 26.74 -8.39
CA GLY A 33 8.44 25.40 -8.70
C GLY A 33 7.79 24.33 -7.85
N GLY A 34 7.11 23.39 -8.50
CA GLY A 34 6.51 22.21 -7.86
C GLY A 34 7.50 21.33 -7.08
N ALA A 35 8.82 21.56 -7.19
CA ALA A 35 9.84 20.81 -6.45
C ALA A 35 9.72 20.93 -4.92
N GLY A 36 9.21 22.05 -4.38
CA GLY A 36 8.92 22.20 -2.95
C GLY A 36 7.75 21.31 -2.52
N SER A 37 6.64 21.33 -3.27
CA SER A 37 5.44 20.52 -3.04
C SER A 37 5.70 19.02 -3.28
N ALA A 38 6.46 18.65 -4.32
CA ALA A 38 6.83 17.27 -4.62
C ALA A 38 7.58 16.62 -3.44
N ARG A 39 8.48 17.35 -2.78
CA ARG A 39 9.21 16.87 -1.59
C ARG A 39 8.31 16.66 -0.39
N GLU A 40 7.32 17.53 -0.20
CA GLU A 40 6.35 17.41 0.89
C GLU A 40 5.43 16.20 0.72
N SER A 41 5.25 15.75 -0.52
CA SER A 41 4.35 14.66 -0.93
C SER A 41 5.08 13.35 -1.24
N MET A 42 6.39 13.27 -0.96
CA MET A 42 7.22 12.07 -1.11
C MET A 42 7.56 11.41 0.23
N PHE A 43 7.28 10.12 0.33
CA PHE A 43 7.51 9.31 1.51
C PHE A 43 8.20 7.99 1.16
N GLY A 44 8.95 7.44 2.11
CA GLY A 44 9.52 6.11 2.05
C GLY A 44 8.87 5.21 3.09
N VAL A 45 8.93 3.89 2.87
CA VAL A 45 8.57 2.89 3.88
C VAL A 45 9.83 2.44 4.59
N GLU A 46 9.98 2.85 5.85
CA GLU A 46 11.11 2.45 6.68
C GLU A 46 10.70 1.31 7.63
N TRP A 47 11.52 0.27 7.68
CA TRP A 47 11.34 -0.86 8.59
C TRP A 47 12.14 -0.65 9.87
N VAL A 48 11.48 -0.10 10.87
CA VAL A 48 12.11 0.30 12.13
C VAL A 48 12.14 -0.87 13.12
N PRO A 49 13.24 -1.11 13.84
CA PRO A 49 13.31 -2.15 14.85
C PRO A 49 12.38 -1.83 16.02
N VAL A 50 11.71 -2.85 16.54
CA VAL A 50 10.90 -2.75 17.76
C VAL A 50 11.50 -3.63 18.85
N ALA A 51 11.58 -3.08 20.05
CA ALA A 51 11.97 -3.85 21.22
C ALA A 51 10.80 -4.77 21.60
N VAL A 52 10.98 -6.06 21.37
CA VAL A 52 10.05 -7.05 21.89
C VAL A 52 10.44 -7.37 23.33
N ALA A 53 9.47 -7.38 24.24
CA ALA A 53 9.73 -7.87 25.59
C ALA A 53 10.10 -9.36 25.51
N ASP A 54 10.95 -9.83 26.41
CA ASP A 54 11.25 -11.26 26.54
C ASP A 54 9.94 -11.98 26.89
N THR A 55 9.28 -12.51 25.86
CA THR A 55 8.07 -13.29 26.00
C THR A 55 8.54 -14.66 26.39
N GLY A 56 8.70 -14.91 27.69
CA GLY A 56 8.63 -16.28 28.21
C GLY A 56 7.40 -16.98 27.62
N GLU A 57 7.35 -18.32 27.68
CA GLU A 57 6.21 -19.09 27.14
C GLU A 57 4.89 -18.43 27.55
N THR A 58 4.19 -17.82 26.58
CA THR A 58 2.83 -17.35 26.80
C THR A 58 1.94 -18.58 26.87
N ASP A 59 0.91 -18.56 27.72
CA ASP A 59 -0.11 -19.62 27.78
C ASP A 59 -1.02 -19.64 26.52
N ASP A 60 -0.68 -18.85 25.49
CA ASP A 60 -1.42 -18.85 24.22
C ASP A 60 -1.30 -20.21 23.55
N ARG A 61 -2.40 -20.73 23.03
CA ARG A 61 -2.42 -21.94 22.22
C ARG A 61 -2.24 -21.56 20.75
N TRP A 62 -1.25 -22.19 20.16
CA TRP A 62 -0.85 -21.99 18.79
C TRP A 62 -1.28 -23.20 17.97
N ALA A 63 -1.86 -22.95 16.80
CA ALA A 63 -2.06 -23.94 15.77
C ALA A 63 -1.29 -23.57 14.51
N VAL A 64 -0.88 -24.57 13.74
CA VAL A 64 -0.25 -24.38 12.42
C VAL A 64 -1.02 -25.17 11.36
N LEU A 65 -1.22 -24.54 10.21
CA LEU A 65 -1.82 -25.17 9.03
C LEU A 65 -0.70 -25.73 8.15
N GLY A 66 -0.73 -27.03 7.90
CA GLY A 66 0.24 -27.74 7.08
C GLY A 66 1.46 -28.24 7.87
N GLU A 67 2.64 -27.67 7.59
CA GLU A 67 3.92 -28.15 8.13
C GLU A 67 4.01 -27.94 9.65
N GLU A 68 4.41 -28.99 10.38
CA GLU A 68 4.53 -28.98 11.83
C GLU A 68 5.52 -27.89 12.32
N LEU A 69 5.11 -27.16 13.35
CA LEU A 69 5.95 -26.18 14.05
C LEU A 69 6.06 -26.59 15.53
N PRO A 70 7.28 -26.59 16.11
CA PRO A 70 7.47 -26.95 17.51
C PRO A 70 6.60 -26.11 18.46
N GLY A 71 5.79 -26.76 19.30
CA GLY A 71 4.95 -26.06 20.26
C GLY A 71 3.69 -25.41 19.67
N ALA A 72 3.29 -25.79 18.45
CA ALA A 72 1.99 -25.51 17.87
C ALA A 72 1.29 -26.83 17.48
N GLU A 73 -0.03 -26.89 17.65
CA GLU A 73 -0.84 -28.02 17.21
C GLU A 73 -0.99 -28.00 15.68
N ALA A 74 -0.67 -29.10 15.02
CA ALA A 74 -0.66 -29.16 13.57
C ALA A 74 -1.99 -29.69 13.02
N TYR A 75 -2.57 -28.95 12.09
CA TYR A 75 -3.74 -29.35 11.33
C TYR A 75 -3.41 -29.34 9.83
N PRO A 76 -3.94 -30.27 9.03
CA PRO A 76 -3.63 -30.32 7.60
C PRO A 76 -4.11 -29.07 6.85
N ASP A 77 -5.27 -28.54 7.24
CA ASP A 77 -5.91 -27.36 6.66
C ASP A 77 -6.82 -26.67 7.67
N LEU A 78 -7.40 -25.54 7.26
CA LEU A 78 -8.29 -24.74 8.11
C LEU A 78 -9.63 -25.44 8.39
N ALA A 79 -10.13 -26.24 7.44
CA ALA A 79 -11.35 -27.01 7.60
C ALA A 79 -11.22 -28.03 8.74
N ALA A 80 -10.09 -28.74 8.81
CA ALA A 80 -9.80 -29.69 9.88
C ALA A 80 -9.71 -29.01 11.25
N LEU A 81 -9.02 -27.86 11.34
CA LEU A 81 -8.98 -27.06 12.56
C LEU A 81 -10.38 -26.60 12.99
N SER A 82 -11.15 -26.04 12.06
CA SER A 82 -12.50 -25.53 12.34
C SER A 82 -13.42 -26.64 12.84
N ALA A 83 -13.39 -27.80 12.17
CA ALA A 83 -14.17 -28.97 12.58
C ALA A 83 -13.80 -29.42 14.00
N ALA A 84 -12.51 -29.48 14.34
CA ALA A 84 -12.05 -29.90 15.66
C ALA A 84 -12.59 -28.99 16.79
N VAL A 85 -12.54 -27.67 16.56
CA VAL A 85 -13.11 -26.67 17.49
C VAL A 85 -14.63 -26.82 17.62
N GLU A 86 -15.34 -27.08 16.51
CA GLU A 86 -16.79 -27.30 16.51
C GLU A 86 -17.21 -28.54 17.31
N VAL A 87 -16.39 -29.59 17.35
CA VAL A 87 -16.67 -30.80 18.17
C VAL A 87 -16.26 -30.64 19.64
N GLY A 88 -15.76 -29.46 20.03
CA GLY A 88 -15.52 -29.09 21.44
C GLY A 88 -14.06 -28.98 21.84
N GLU A 89 -13.10 -29.07 20.91
CA GLU A 89 -11.75 -28.60 21.18
C GLU A 89 -11.77 -27.08 21.39
N ALA A 90 -10.90 -26.59 22.26
CA ALA A 90 -10.90 -25.18 22.56
C ALA A 90 -10.12 -24.42 21.46
N ALA A 91 -10.71 -23.38 20.88
CA ALA A 91 -10.11 -22.63 19.76
C ALA A 91 -8.72 -22.05 20.11
N PRO A 92 -7.71 -22.15 19.21
CA PRO A 92 -6.39 -21.57 19.44
C PRO A 92 -6.43 -20.03 19.39
N GLU A 93 -5.61 -19.36 20.18
CA GLU A 93 -5.50 -17.90 20.16
C GLU A 93 -4.76 -17.39 18.91
N VAL A 94 -3.84 -18.18 18.37
CA VAL A 94 -3.03 -17.87 17.17
C VAL A 94 -3.00 -19.06 16.22
N VAL A 95 -3.30 -18.82 14.94
CA VAL A 95 -3.21 -19.80 13.86
C VAL A 95 -2.18 -19.32 12.85
N VAL A 96 -1.22 -20.18 12.49
CA VAL A 96 -0.12 -19.85 11.57
C VAL A 96 -0.37 -20.51 10.22
N ALA A 97 -0.33 -19.71 9.15
CA ALA A 97 -0.35 -20.20 7.77
C ALA A 97 0.91 -19.75 7.04
N ARG A 98 1.74 -20.70 6.62
CA ARG A 98 3.00 -20.42 5.92
C ARG A 98 2.80 -20.44 4.40
N VAL A 99 3.24 -19.38 3.75
CA VAL A 99 3.30 -19.26 2.29
C VAL A 99 4.72 -19.59 1.86
N ALA A 100 4.92 -20.80 1.37
CA ALA A 100 6.24 -21.27 0.96
C ALA A 100 6.81 -20.42 -0.20
N PRO A 101 8.10 -20.02 -0.15
CA PRO A 101 8.73 -19.36 -1.28
C PRO A 101 8.80 -20.31 -2.48
N LYS A 102 8.73 -19.74 -3.68
CA LYS A 102 8.84 -20.47 -4.96
C LYS A 102 9.95 -19.86 -5.80
N SER A 103 11.15 -19.83 -5.23
CA SER A 103 12.35 -19.30 -5.87
C SER A 103 12.72 -20.07 -7.14
N GLY A 104 13.20 -19.36 -8.15
CA GLY A 104 13.66 -19.97 -9.41
C GLY A 104 12.55 -20.51 -10.30
N ALA A 105 11.29 -20.11 -10.09
CA ALA A 105 10.19 -20.46 -10.98
C ALA A 105 10.44 -19.95 -12.42
N GLU A 106 10.10 -20.76 -13.42
CA GLU A 106 10.15 -20.35 -14.83
C GLU A 106 9.05 -19.32 -15.16
N ASP A 107 7.84 -19.52 -14.63
CA ASP A 107 6.71 -18.58 -14.73
C ASP A 107 6.48 -17.86 -13.40
N VAL A 108 7.33 -16.88 -13.11
CA VAL A 108 7.25 -16.07 -11.88
C VAL A 108 5.88 -15.38 -11.71
N PRO A 109 5.32 -14.69 -12.73
CA PRO A 109 3.99 -14.06 -12.60
C PRO A 109 2.87 -15.07 -12.36
N GLY A 110 2.86 -16.20 -13.08
CA GLY A 110 1.86 -17.26 -12.87
C GLY A 110 1.91 -17.84 -11.47
N VAL A 111 3.11 -18.10 -10.95
CA VAL A 111 3.29 -18.53 -9.56
C VAL A 111 2.83 -17.45 -8.57
N ALA A 112 3.13 -16.18 -8.82
CA ALA A 112 2.70 -15.08 -7.96
C ALA A 112 1.18 -14.95 -7.88
N ARG A 113 0.48 -15.14 -9.01
CA ARG A 113 -1.00 -15.19 -9.06
C ARG A 113 -1.54 -16.39 -8.32
N ALA A 114 -1.00 -17.59 -8.56
CA ALA A 114 -1.44 -18.81 -7.89
C ALA A 114 -1.27 -18.73 -6.35
N VAL A 115 -0.15 -18.17 -5.88
CA VAL A 115 0.08 -17.91 -4.45
C VAL A 115 -0.94 -16.92 -3.89
N ALA A 116 -1.22 -15.82 -4.60
CA ALA A 116 -2.22 -14.85 -4.18
C ALA A 116 -3.64 -15.44 -4.12
N VAL A 117 -4.01 -16.31 -5.08
CA VAL A 117 -5.28 -17.04 -5.11
C VAL A 117 -5.39 -18.01 -3.94
N GLY A 118 -4.35 -18.79 -3.64
CA GLY A 118 -4.37 -19.70 -2.50
C GLY A 118 -4.55 -18.96 -1.15
N VAL A 119 -3.93 -17.79 -1.00
CA VAL A 119 -4.14 -16.96 0.20
C VAL A 119 -5.53 -16.30 0.20
N LEU A 120 -6.06 -15.89 -0.97
CA LEU A 120 -7.43 -15.40 -1.09
C LEU A 120 -8.42 -16.42 -0.53
N GLU A 121 -8.35 -17.66 -1.00
CA GLU A 121 -9.23 -18.77 -0.59
C GLU A 121 -9.11 -19.07 0.90
N LEU A 122 -7.87 -19.22 1.40
CA LEU A 122 -7.59 -19.45 2.82
C LEU A 122 -8.19 -18.35 3.70
N VAL A 123 -8.01 -17.08 3.32
CA VAL A 123 -8.47 -15.96 4.13
C VAL A 123 -10.00 -15.81 4.05
N GLN A 124 -10.62 -16.14 2.92
CA GLN A 124 -12.08 -16.19 2.82
C GLN A 124 -12.67 -17.26 3.74
N GLU A 125 -12.09 -18.47 3.75
CA GLU A 125 -12.48 -19.54 4.67
C GLU A 125 -12.26 -19.12 6.12
N TRP A 126 -11.13 -18.48 6.44
CA TRP A 126 -10.83 -17.95 7.79
C TRP A 126 -11.86 -16.95 8.29
N LEU A 127 -12.28 -16.04 7.42
CA LEU A 127 -13.27 -15.02 7.78
C LEU A 127 -14.68 -15.59 7.90
N ALA A 128 -14.97 -16.73 7.25
CA ALA A 128 -16.23 -17.44 7.34
C ALA A 128 -16.31 -18.41 8.54
N ALA A 129 -15.18 -18.79 9.14
CA ALA A 129 -15.12 -19.70 10.28
C ALA A 129 -15.52 -19.01 11.60
N ASP A 130 -16.82 -19.04 11.93
CA ASP A 130 -17.37 -18.45 13.16
C ASP A 130 -16.73 -19.01 14.45
N ALA A 131 -16.39 -20.31 14.44
CA ALA A 131 -15.71 -20.99 15.54
C ALA A 131 -14.33 -20.39 15.88
N LEU A 132 -13.70 -19.70 14.92
CA LEU A 132 -12.38 -19.08 15.03
C LEU A 132 -12.46 -17.54 15.07
N SER A 133 -13.64 -16.98 15.34
CA SER A 133 -13.87 -15.53 15.40
C SER A 133 -13.04 -14.82 16.49
N GLY A 134 -12.68 -15.53 17.56
CA GLY A 134 -11.79 -15.05 18.63
C GLY A 134 -10.30 -15.24 18.38
N SER A 135 -9.94 -15.98 17.32
CA SER A 135 -8.56 -16.32 16.97
C SER A 135 -7.95 -15.29 16.01
N ARG A 136 -6.61 -15.29 15.90
CA ARG A 136 -5.86 -14.46 14.95
C ARG A 136 -5.09 -15.34 13.96
N LEU A 137 -5.20 -15.05 12.67
CA LEU A 137 -4.41 -15.71 11.63
C LEU A 137 -3.11 -14.94 11.40
N VAL A 138 -1.97 -15.62 11.41
CA VAL A 138 -0.67 -15.07 11.01
C VAL A 138 -0.30 -15.66 9.66
N VAL A 139 -0.34 -14.84 8.62
CA VAL A 139 0.12 -15.22 7.27
C VAL A 139 1.61 -14.92 7.18
N VAL A 140 2.41 -15.98 7.02
CA VAL A 140 3.88 -15.92 7.05
C VAL A 140 4.44 -16.10 5.65
N THR A 141 5.17 -15.10 5.16
CA THR A 141 5.95 -15.19 3.92
C THR A 141 7.44 -15.27 4.22
N GLU A 142 8.24 -15.62 3.22
CA GLU A 142 9.70 -15.57 3.28
C GLU A 142 10.23 -14.61 2.22
N ARG A 143 11.04 -13.62 2.65
CA ARG A 143 11.73 -12.65 1.77
C ARG A 143 10.81 -11.93 0.76
N ALA A 144 9.52 -11.80 1.04
CA ALA A 144 8.54 -11.16 0.16
C ALA A 144 8.57 -9.62 0.22
N VAL A 145 9.22 -9.05 1.24
CA VAL A 145 9.34 -7.60 1.45
C VAL A 145 10.78 -7.16 1.64
N ASP A 146 11.10 -5.97 1.11
CA ASP A 146 12.36 -5.28 1.38
C ASP A 146 12.30 -4.61 2.76
N ALA A 147 12.67 -5.36 3.79
CA ALA A 147 12.60 -4.94 5.20
C ALA A 147 13.93 -4.47 5.79
N GLY A 148 14.86 -4.04 4.92
CA GLY A 148 16.23 -3.64 5.29
C GLY A 148 17.28 -4.52 4.63
N PRO A 149 18.58 -4.26 4.89
CA PRO A 149 19.68 -4.94 4.21
C PRO A 149 19.55 -6.46 4.39
N GLY A 150 19.59 -7.19 3.27
CA GLY A 150 19.30 -8.61 3.28
C GLY A 150 19.41 -9.26 1.90
N ALA A 151 18.92 -10.49 1.85
CA ALA A 151 18.87 -11.29 0.63
C ALA A 151 17.90 -10.70 -0.41
N LEU A 152 18.04 -11.17 -1.64
CA LEU A 152 17.17 -10.82 -2.77
C LEU A 152 15.69 -11.00 -2.40
N VAL A 153 14.88 -10.00 -2.77
CA VAL A 153 13.42 -10.02 -2.59
C VAL A 153 12.80 -11.07 -3.50
N GLU A 154 12.00 -11.96 -2.92
CA GLU A 154 11.23 -13.00 -3.58
C GLU A 154 9.87 -12.46 -4.03
N VAL A 155 9.78 -12.10 -5.32
CA VAL A 155 8.60 -11.41 -5.87
C VAL A 155 7.34 -12.27 -5.92
N THR A 156 7.46 -13.62 -5.87
CA THR A 156 6.32 -14.54 -6.00
C THR A 156 5.34 -14.46 -4.82
N ALA A 157 5.84 -14.18 -3.61
CA ALA A 157 4.99 -14.07 -2.41
C ALA A 157 4.59 -12.62 -2.09
N ALA A 158 5.19 -11.62 -2.74
CA ALA A 158 4.90 -10.22 -2.51
C ALA A 158 3.41 -9.82 -2.64
N PRO A 159 2.64 -10.34 -3.63
CA PRO A 159 1.22 -9.97 -3.76
C PRO A 159 0.37 -10.26 -2.52
N VAL A 160 0.76 -11.25 -1.71
CA VAL A 160 0.09 -11.62 -0.44
C VAL A 160 0.01 -10.42 0.50
N TRP A 161 1.08 -9.62 0.57
CA TRP A 161 1.12 -8.47 1.46
C TRP A 161 0.10 -7.40 1.07
N GLY A 162 0.00 -7.07 -0.22
CA GLY A 162 -1.00 -6.13 -0.72
C GLY A 162 -2.43 -6.63 -0.49
N LEU A 163 -2.67 -7.90 -0.83
CA LEU A 163 -3.97 -8.56 -0.63
C LEU A 163 -4.39 -8.48 0.84
N VAL A 164 -3.56 -8.99 1.75
CA VAL A 164 -3.90 -9.07 3.18
C VAL A 164 -3.97 -7.69 3.82
N ARG A 165 -3.19 -6.69 3.39
CA ARG A 165 -3.35 -5.29 3.85
C ARG A 165 -4.74 -4.74 3.56
N ALA A 166 -5.29 -5.01 2.38
CA ALA A 166 -6.67 -4.64 2.07
C ALA A 166 -7.67 -5.39 2.96
N VAL A 167 -7.43 -6.68 3.23
CA VAL A 167 -8.27 -7.46 4.16
C VAL A 167 -8.18 -6.95 5.58
N GLN A 168 -7.01 -6.50 6.05
CA GLN A 168 -6.83 -5.87 7.36
C GLN A 168 -7.63 -4.57 7.49
N ALA A 169 -7.73 -3.79 6.41
CA ALA A 169 -8.58 -2.59 6.36
C ALA A 169 -10.08 -2.96 6.44
N GLU A 170 -10.47 -4.09 5.84
CA GLU A 170 -11.84 -4.62 5.96
C GLU A 170 -12.08 -5.27 7.32
N ASN A 171 -11.15 -6.02 7.89
CA ASN A 171 -11.33 -6.85 9.09
C ASN A 171 -10.18 -6.60 10.10
N PRO A 172 -10.19 -5.45 10.79
CA PRO A 172 -9.11 -5.07 11.69
C PRO A 172 -8.86 -6.10 12.80
N GLY A 173 -7.58 -6.39 13.07
CA GLY A 173 -7.16 -7.26 14.19
C GLY A 173 -7.35 -8.76 13.98
N ARG A 174 -7.98 -9.21 12.88
CA ARG A 174 -8.20 -10.65 12.60
C ARG A 174 -6.99 -11.35 11.97
N ILE A 175 -6.13 -10.61 11.28
CA ILE A 175 -5.03 -11.15 10.48
C ILE A 175 -3.77 -10.33 10.68
N LEU A 176 -2.63 -11.00 10.88
CA LEU A 176 -1.29 -10.43 10.96
C LEU A 176 -0.46 -10.92 9.76
N LEU A 177 0.48 -10.08 9.32
CA LEU A 177 1.50 -10.43 8.32
C LEU A 177 2.88 -10.54 8.97
N ALA A 178 3.58 -11.61 8.66
CA ALA A 178 4.95 -11.84 9.08
C ALA A 178 5.81 -12.16 7.86
N ASP A 179 6.98 -11.52 7.72
CA ASP A 179 7.97 -11.93 6.74
C ASP A 179 9.28 -12.35 7.40
N LEU A 180 9.69 -13.59 7.18
CA LEU A 180 10.85 -14.20 7.82
C LEU A 180 12.00 -14.40 6.82
N PRO A 181 13.25 -14.47 7.30
CA PRO A 181 14.32 -15.05 6.51
C PRO A 181 14.18 -16.58 6.46
N ASP A 182 15.04 -17.24 5.70
CA ASP A 182 15.21 -18.70 5.75
C ASP A 182 15.72 -19.08 7.15
N LEU A 183 14.92 -19.85 7.89
CA LEU A 183 15.10 -20.16 9.31
C LEU A 183 14.67 -21.60 9.59
N SER A 184 15.25 -22.20 10.63
CA SER A 184 14.76 -23.48 11.14
C SER A 184 13.35 -23.35 11.75
N ALA A 185 12.60 -24.45 11.81
CA ALA A 185 11.25 -24.45 12.37
C ALA A 185 11.20 -23.92 13.83
N ALA A 186 12.23 -24.19 14.64
CA ALA A 186 12.31 -23.68 16.01
C ALA A 186 12.48 -22.16 16.06
N GLU A 187 13.38 -21.61 15.23
CA GLU A 187 13.60 -20.16 15.12
C GLU A 187 12.36 -19.44 14.58
N VAL A 188 11.64 -20.06 13.62
CA VAL A 188 10.36 -19.52 13.11
C VAL A 188 9.39 -19.30 14.26
N VAL A 189 9.18 -20.28 15.15
CA VAL A 189 8.24 -20.13 16.27
C VAL A 189 8.67 -19.05 17.24
N GLU A 190 9.96 -19.00 17.60
CA GLU A 190 10.51 -17.96 18.48
C GLU A 190 10.20 -16.56 17.93
N TRP A 191 10.51 -16.34 16.66
CA TRP A 191 10.32 -15.04 16.01
C TRP A 191 8.85 -14.69 15.78
N LEU A 192 7.99 -15.67 15.47
CA LEU A 192 6.56 -15.43 15.35
C LEU A 192 5.96 -15.01 16.69
N ARG A 193 6.31 -15.69 17.79
CA ARG A 193 5.87 -15.31 19.15
C ARG A 193 6.31 -13.88 19.48
N ALA A 194 7.57 -13.56 19.24
CA ALA A 194 8.11 -12.23 19.45
C ALA A 194 7.38 -11.16 18.61
N GLY A 195 7.14 -11.45 17.33
CA GLY A 195 6.43 -10.56 16.42
C GLY A 195 4.98 -10.32 16.82
N VAL A 196 4.23 -11.38 17.17
CA VAL A 196 2.84 -11.28 17.64
C VAL A 196 2.76 -10.48 18.94
N ALA A 197 3.71 -10.69 19.86
CA ALA A 197 3.78 -9.95 21.12
C ALA A 197 4.09 -8.46 20.96
N SER A 198 4.63 -8.02 19.81
CA SER A 198 4.80 -6.59 19.51
C SER A 198 3.47 -5.84 19.41
N GLY A 199 2.36 -6.54 19.16
CA GLY A 199 1.02 -5.98 19.00
C GLY A 199 0.80 -5.28 17.65
N GLU A 200 1.76 -5.40 16.73
CA GLU A 200 1.69 -4.78 15.40
C GLU A 200 1.04 -5.75 14.40
N SER A 201 0.26 -5.22 13.46
CA SER A 201 -0.45 -6.03 12.46
C SER A 201 0.46 -6.56 11.36
N GLN A 202 1.69 -6.05 11.27
CA GLN A 202 2.66 -6.38 10.23
C GLN A 202 4.07 -6.30 10.83
N PHE A 203 4.88 -7.33 10.63
CA PHE A 203 6.27 -7.32 11.01
C PHE A 203 7.14 -8.14 10.05
N ALA A 204 8.43 -7.85 10.04
CA ALA A 204 9.43 -8.65 9.35
C ALA A 204 10.61 -8.90 10.27
N VAL A 205 11.30 -10.02 10.09
CA VAL A 205 12.51 -10.35 10.84
C VAL A 205 13.71 -10.21 9.92
N ARG A 206 14.64 -9.33 10.30
CA ARG A 206 15.90 -9.10 9.58
C ARG A 206 17.02 -8.83 10.56
N ALA A 207 18.17 -9.46 10.34
CA ALA A 207 19.36 -9.31 11.19
C ALA A 207 19.07 -9.53 12.70
N GLY A 208 18.25 -10.54 13.02
CA GLY A 208 17.91 -10.88 14.41
C GLY A 208 17.07 -9.83 15.14
N LEU A 209 16.30 -9.02 14.41
CA LEU A 209 15.42 -8.00 14.97
C LEU A 209 14.03 -8.11 14.33
N VAL A 210 12.99 -7.97 15.16
CA VAL A 210 11.64 -7.67 14.69
C VAL A 210 11.58 -6.22 14.23
N ARG A 211 11.14 -6.01 13.00
CA ARG A 211 10.99 -4.69 12.39
C ARG A 211 9.56 -4.49 11.91
N VAL A 212 9.08 -3.26 11.99
CA VAL A 212 7.71 -2.90 11.59
C VAL A 212 7.73 -1.72 10.62
N PRO A 213 6.81 -1.68 9.65
CA PRO A 213 6.84 -0.66 8.63
C PRO A 213 6.29 0.66 9.17
N ARG A 214 6.95 1.76 8.82
CA ARG A 214 6.54 3.14 9.10
C ARG A 214 6.71 3.98 7.84
N LEU A 215 5.72 4.82 7.57
CA LEU A 215 5.83 5.82 6.53
C LEU A 215 6.63 7.00 7.08
N VAL A 216 7.71 7.38 6.39
CA VAL A 216 8.59 8.47 6.77
C VAL A 216 8.73 9.44 5.61
N ARG A 217 8.94 10.73 5.90
CA ARG A 217 9.28 11.68 4.84
C ARG A 217 10.65 11.35 4.30
N VAL A 218 10.78 11.38 2.98
CA VAL A 218 12.07 11.22 2.33
C VAL A 218 12.92 12.46 2.64
N SER A 219 14.07 12.27 3.28
CA SER A 219 14.96 13.36 3.64
C SER A 219 15.63 13.99 2.40
N SER A 220 16.00 15.26 2.52
CA SER A 220 16.72 15.97 1.47
C SER A 220 18.22 15.58 1.44
N VAL A 221 18.57 14.79 0.40
CA VAL A 221 19.86 14.67 -0.35
C VAL A 221 21.02 13.83 0.27
N PRO A 222 21.82 13.11 -0.57
CA PRO A 222 22.99 13.70 -1.26
C PRO A 222 22.92 13.63 -2.81
N GLU A 223 23.77 14.42 -3.47
CA GLU A 223 23.94 14.53 -4.93
C GLU A 223 23.89 13.16 -5.60
N VAL A 224 22.91 12.99 -6.49
CA VAL A 224 22.92 11.91 -7.48
C VAL A 224 24.23 12.04 -8.26
N PRO A 225 24.93 10.95 -8.60
CA PRO A 225 26.02 11.03 -9.56
C PRO A 225 25.48 11.74 -10.81
N VAL A 226 26.13 12.86 -11.19
CA VAL A 226 25.86 13.55 -12.45
C VAL A 226 25.85 12.50 -13.56
N GLY A 227 24.70 12.27 -14.20
CA GLY A 227 24.53 11.26 -15.25
C GLY A 227 23.39 10.25 -15.09
N ALA A 228 22.87 9.97 -13.89
CA ALA A 228 21.81 8.97 -13.73
C ALA A 228 20.45 9.50 -14.24
N GLY A 229 19.90 8.89 -15.29
CA GLY A 229 18.69 9.41 -15.95
C GLY A 229 18.95 10.52 -16.97
N GLU A 230 20.21 10.75 -17.35
CA GLU A 230 20.62 11.81 -18.29
C GLU A 230 20.84 11.30 -19.72
N ARG A 231 20.94 9.97 -19.96
CA ARG A 231 21.01 9.47 -21.35
C ARG A 231 19.66 9.63 -22.03
N VAL A 232 19.61 10.58 -22.94
CA VAL A 232 18.49 10.79 -23.85
C VAL A 232 18.56 9.72 -24.94
N GLY A 233 17.46 9.01 -25.16
CA GLY A 233 17.36 7.94 -26.16
C GLY A 233 15.91 7.49 -26.34
N THR A 234 15.71 6.19 -26.59
CA THR A 234 14.36 5.63 -26.74
C THR A 234 13.76 5.26 -25.39
N VAL A 235 12.61 5.85 -25.06
CA VAL A 235 11.85 5.52 -23.84
C VAL A 235 10.55 4.79 -24.21
N LEU A 236 10.34 3.62 -23.62
CA LEU A 236 9.10 2.85 -23.73
C LEU A 236 8.09 3.35 -22.69
N VAL A 237 6.90 3.74 -23.14
CA VAL A 237 5.75 4.08 -22.27
C VAL A 237 4.62 3.08 -22.51
N THR A 238 4.37 2.20 -21.54
CA THR A 238 3.24 1.26 -21.61
C THR A 238 2.00 1.86 -20.96
N GLY A 239 0.82 1.53 -21.47
CA GLY A 239 -0.43 2.16 -21.01
C GLY A 239 -0.56 3.60 -21.50
N ALA A 240 0.16 3.96 -22.57
CA ALA A 240 0.23 5.31 -23.12
C ALA A 240 -1.14 5.89 -23.53
N SER A 241 -2.11 5.03 -23.86
CA SER A 241 -3.49 5.44 -24.17
C SER A 241 -4.31 5.84 -22.93
N GLY A 242 -3.80 5.60 -21.72
CA GLY A 242 -4.43 6.03 -20.47
C GLY A 242 -4.08 7.48 -20.13
N ALA A 243 -4.90 8.14 -19.30
CA ALA A 243 -4.70 9.54 -18.95
C ALA A 243 -3.30 9.83 -18.38
N LEU A 244 -2.83 9.04 -17.41
CA LEU A 244 -1.49 9.19 -16.84
C LEU A 244 -0.38 8.81 -17.84
N GLY A 245 -0.61 7.81 -18.68
CA GLY A 245 0.35 7.40 -19.72
C GLY A 245 0.62 8.52 -20.72
N GLY A 246 -0.44 9.19 -21.18
CA GLY A 246 -0.33 10.37 -22.04
C GLY A 246 0.37 11.53 -21.35
N LEU A 247 0.04 11.82 -20.08
CA LEU A 247 0.72 12.86 -19.30
C LEU A 247 2.22 12.60 -19.17
N VAL A 248 2.61 11.36 -18.87
CA VAL A 248 4.03 10.96 -18.77
C VAL A 248 4.73 11.11 -20.12
N ALA A 249 4.11 10.67 -21.22
CA ALA A 249 4.68 10.80 -22.56
C ALA A 249 4.92 12.28 -22.93
N ARG A 250 3.95 13.16 -22.67
CA ARG A 250 4.08 14.61 -22.88
C ARG A 250 5.21 15.21 -22.04
N HIS A 251 5.29 14.81 -20.77
CA HIS A 251 6.33 15.29 -19.87
C HIS A 251 7.74 14.88 -20.34
N LEU A 252 7.92 13.63 -20.74
CA LEU A 252 9.20 13.14 -21.25
C LEU A 252 9.64 13.87 -22.54
N ALA A 253 8.69 14.19 -23.42
CA ALA A 253 8.96 14.98 -24.62
C ALA A 253 9.30 16.44 -24.29
N ALA A 254 8.48 17.11 -23.47
CA ALA A 254 8.65 18.52 -23.13
C ALA A 254 9.94 18.79 -22.33
N THR A 255 10.40 17.83 -21.54
CA THR A 255 11.63 17.94 -20.74
C THR A 255 12.89 17.49 -21.51
N GLY A 256 12.75 16.98 -22.73
CA GLY A 256 13.87 16.47 -23.53
C GLY A 256 14.49 15.19 -22.97
N ARG A 257 13.79 14.45 -22.11
CA ARG A 257 14.24 13.18 -21.51
C ARG A 257 14.14 11.99 -22.48
N ALA A 258 13.46 12.16 -23.61
CA ALA A 258 13.36 11.16 -24.66
C ALA A 258 13.61 11.80 -26.04
N GLU A 259 14.46 11.17 -26.84
CA GLU A 259 14.62 11.51 -28.27
C GLU A 259 13.56 10.77 -29.11
N ARG A 260 13.25 9.54 -28.69
CA ARG A 260 12.20 8.70 -29.27
C ARG A 260 11.30 8.15 -28.19
N LEU A 261 9.99 8.20 -28.42
CA LEU A 261 8.97 7.57 -27.58
C LEU A 261 8.40 6.35 -28.30
N LEU A 262 8.49 5.20 -27.65
CA LEU A 262 7.77 3.99 -28.02
C LEU A 262 6.51 3.89 -27.16
N LEU A 263 5.35 4.23 -27.73
CA LEU A 263 4.06 4.22 -27.04
C LEU A 263 3.36 2.88 -27.27
N VAL A 264 3.16 2.12 -26.19
CA VAL A 264 2.55 0.79 -26.26
C VAL A 264 1.21 0.77 -25.56
N SER A 265 0.21 0.25 -26.25
CA SER A 265 -1.09 -0.12 -25.69
C SER A 265 -1.69 -1.28 -26.48
N ARG A 266 -2.63 -2.02 -25.90
CA ARG A 266 -3.30 -3.14 -26.58
C ARG A 266 -3.95 -2.77 -27.92
N ARG A 267 -4.43 -1.53 -28.05
CA ARG A 267 -5.09 -1.03 -29.27
C ARG A 267 -4.13 -0.26 -30.19
N GLY A 268 -2.90 -0.02 -29.77
CA GLY A 268 -1.93 0.78 -30.53
C GLY A 268 -2.51 2.13 -30.97
N ILE A 269 -2.35 2.44 -32.26
CA ILE A 269 -2.82 3.70 -32.87
C ILE A 269 -4.35 3.84 -32.87
N ASP A 270 -5.09 2.73 -32.80
CA ASP A 270 -6.56 2.72 -32.76
C ASP A 270 -7.11 2.99 -31.35
N ALA A 271 -6.24 3.21 -30.35
CA ALA A 271 -6.68 3.63 -29.03
C ALA A 271 -7.20 5.08 -29.08
N ALA A 272 -8.32 5.33 -28.40
CA ALA A 272 -8.90 6.66 -28.31
C ALA A 272 -7.88 7.69 -27.78
N GLY A 273 -7.68 8.80 -28.50
CA GLY A 273 -6.73 9.87 -28.16
C GLY A 273 -5.26 9.58 -28.53
N MET A 274 -4.94 8.39 -29.03
CA MET A 274 -3.56 8.04 -29.40
C MET A 274 -3.06 8.75 -30.66
N PRO A 275 -3.84 8.88 -31.75
CA PRO A 275 -3.40 9.65 -32.92
C PRO A 275 -3.06 11.09 -32.56
N GLU A 276 -3.92 11.74 -31.78
CA GLU A 276 -3.74 13.13 -31.34
C GLU A 276 -2.53 13.27 -30.41
N LEU A 277 -2.34 12.34 -29.47
CA LEU A 277 -1.15 12.28 -28.63
C LEU A 277 0.13 12.12 -29.47
N ALA A 278 0.12 11.21 -30.45
CA ALA A 278 1.30 10.96 -31.28
C ALA A 278 1.68 12.17 -32.14
N ASP A 279 0.70 12.89 -32.69
CA ASP A 279 0.97 14.09 -33.48
C ASP A 279 1.46 15.25 -32.61
N GLU A 280 0.88 15.47 -31.44
CA GLU A 280 1.36 16.50 -30.49
C GLU A 280 2.82 16.24 -30.04
N LEU A 281 3.17 14.98 -29.76
CA LEU A 281 4.53 14.62 -29.38
C LEU A 281 5.55 14.82 -30.51
N LYS A 282 5.14 14.59 -31.77
CA LYS A 282 5.98 14.91 -32.94
C LYS A 282 6.17 16.42 -33.11
N GLU A 283 5.15 17.22 -32.84
CA GLU A 283 5.24 18.69 -32.85
C GLU A 283 6.22 19.22 -31.78
N LEU A 284 6.37 18.49 -30.67
CA LEU A 284 7.38 18.76 -29.64
C LEU A 284 8.81 18.31 -30.05
N GLY A 285 8.97 17.75 -31.25
CA GLY A 285 10.28 17.39 -31.82
C GLY A 285 10.78 16.00 -31.45
N VAL A 286 9.93 15.13 -30.89
CA VAL A 286 10.28 13.76 -30.50
C VAL A 286 9.84 12.78 -31.57
N GLU A 287 10.66 11.77 -31.87
CA GLU A 287 10.24 10.69 -32.77
C GLU A 287 9.25 9.77 -32.04
N VAL A 288 8.10 9.49 -32.65
CA VAL A 288 7.05 8.68 -32.01
C VAL A 288 6.79 7.41 -32.80
N VAL A 289 6.91 6.27 -32.12
CA VAL A 289 6.49 4.96 -32.61
C VAL A 289 5.34 4.49 -31.74
N VAL A 290 4.21 4.14 -32.36
CA VAL A 290 3.06 3.56 -31.65
C VAL A 290 2.95 2.09 -32.02
N ALA A 291 2.90 1.21 -31.03
CA ALA A 291 2.73 -0.23 -31.23
C ALA A 291 1.49 -0.75 -30.50
N ALA A 292 0.73 -1.60 -31.20
CA ALA A 292 -0.29 -2.44 -30.60
C ALA A 292 0.38 -3.66 -29.97
N CYS A 293 0.32 -3.78 -28.66
CA CYS A 293 0.88 -4.93 -27.94
C CYS A 293 0.23 -5.05 -26.56
N ASP A 294 -0.13 -6.27 -26.19
CA ASP A 294 -0.37 -6.64 -24.81
C ASP A 294 0.98 -6.95 -24.12
N VAL A 295 1.42 -6.05 -23.24
CA VAL A 295 2.72 -6.16 -22.55
C VAL A 295 2.79 -7.40 -21.64
N ALA A 296 1.63 -7.92 -21.21
CA ALA A 296 1.55 -9.17 -20.47
C ALA A 296 1.72 -10.41 -21.35
N ASP A 297 1.67 -10.27 -22.69
CA ASP A 297 2.11 -11.30 -23.62
C ASP A 297 3.62 -11.10 -23.91
N ARG A 298 4.43 -12.08 -23.49
CA ARG A 298 5.89 -12.01 -23.62
C ARG A 298 6.35 -12.08 -25.08
N GLY A 299 5.62 -12.81 -25.94
CA GLY A 299 5.94 -12.96 -27.35
C GLY A 299 5.69 -11.66 -28.10
N GLU A 300 4.52 -11.06 -27.94
CA GLU A 300 4.20 -9.76 -28.55
C GLU A 300 5.18 -8.67 -28.11
N LEU A 301 5.53 -8.63 -26.83
CA LEU A 301 6.48 -7.65 -26.32
C LEU A 301 7.89 -7.87 -26.88
N ALA A 302 8.33 -9.13 -27.02
CA ALA A 302 9.62 -9.43 -27.63
C ALA A 302 9.67 -8.98 -29.10
N ASP A 303 8.60 -9.17 -29.87
CA ASP A 303 8.50 -8.71 -31.25
C ASP A 303 8.55 -7.19 -31.35
N VAL A 304 7.86 -6.46 -30.46
CA VAL A 304 7.91 -4.99 -30.40
C VAL A 304 9.30 -4.46 -30.03
N LEU A 305 10.03 -5.19 -29.18
CA LEU A 305 11.37 -4.80 -28.73
C LEU A 305 12.49 -5.29 -29.66
N ALA A 306 12.18 -6.10 -30.67
CA ALA A 306 13.18 -6.65 -31.58
C ALA A 306 13.95 -5.54 -32.30
N GLY A 307 15.26 -5.45 -32.05
CA GLY A 307 16.14 -4.44 -32.64
C GLY A 307 15.99 -3.03 -32.05
N VAL A 308 15.21 -2.86 -30.97
CA VAL A 308 15.06 -1.59 -30.26
C VAL A 308 16.00 -1.56 -29.05
N SER A 309 16.85 -0.52 -28.97
CA SER A 309 17.64 -0.26 -27.78
C SER A 309 16.95 0.81 -26.93
N LEU A 310 16.50 0.44 -25.74
CA LEU A 310 15.86 1.36 -24.81
C LEU A 310 16.89 2.02 -23.89
N THR A 311 16.65 3.28 -23.53
CA THR A 311 17.33 3.96 -22.41
C THR A 311 16.41 4.06 -21.20
N GLY A 312 15.10 3.91 -21.38
CA GLY A 312 14.14 3.98 -20.28
C GLY A 312 12.85 3.20 -20.50
N VAL A 313 12.22 2.79 -19.40
CA VAL A 313 10.91 2.16 -19.34
C VAL A 313 10.04 2.89 -18.33
N ALA A 314 8.83 3.29 -18.73
CA ALA A 314 7.77 3.79 -17.87
C ALA A 314 6.53 2.89 -18.01
N HIS A 315 6.27 2.08 -16.99
CA HIS A 315 5.14 1.16 -16.95
C HIS A 315 3.94 1.79 -16.23
N VAL A 316 3.01 2.36 -17.00
CA VAL A 316 1.82 3.08 -16.51
C VAL A 316 0.53 2.24 -16.64
N ALA A 317 0.63 1.02 -17.16
CA ALA A 317 -0.54 0.18 -17.41
C ALA A 317 -1.17 -0.33 -16.10
N GLY A 318 -2.50 -0.37 -16.07
CA GLY A 318 -3.26 -0.92 -14.96
C GLY A 318 -4.76 -0.82 -15.21
N VAL A 319 -5.52 -1.60 -14.44
CA VAL A 319 -6.98 -1.59 -14.42
C VAL A 319 -7.46 -1.67 -12.98
N LEU A 320 -8.71 -1.25 -12.73
CA LEU A 320 -9.39 -1.40 -11.45
C LEU A 320 -10.57 -2.34 -11.60
N ASP A 321 -10.83 -3.11 -10.56
CA ASP A 321 -12.04 -3.93 -10.41
C ASP A 321 -12.34 -4.06 -8.90
N ASP A 322 -12.77 -2.95 -8.30
CA ASP A 322 -12.98 -2.85 -6.86
C ASP A 322 -14.14 -3.75 -6.40
N GLY A 323 -14.01 -4.32 -5.21
CA GLY A 323 -15.02 -5.18 -4.61
C GLY A 323 -14.60 -5.67 -3.23
N VAL A 324 -15.57 -5.84 -2.34
CA VAL A 324 -15.32 -6.37 -1.00
C VAL A 324 -14.64 -7.73 -1.06
N PHE A 325 -13.75 -8.01 -0.11
CA PHE A 325 -12.91 -9.20 -0.15
C PHE A 325 -13.70 -10.51 -0.18
N ALA A 326 -14.84 -10.55 0.54
CA ALA A 326 -15.70 -11.74 0.61
C ALA A 326 -16.33 -12.16 -0.74
N SER A 327 -16.39 -11.27 -1.74
CA SER A 327 -16.88 -11.58 -3.08
C SER A 327 -15.79 -11.54 -4.16
N MET A 328 -14.52 -11.44 -3.75
CA MET A 328 -13.38 -11.48 -4.66
C MET A 328 -13.20 -12.91 -5.17
N THR A 329 -13.06 -13.08 -6.49
CA THR A 329 -12.80 -14.39 -7.11
C THR A 329 -11.38 -14.44 -7.64
N ALA A 330 -10.88 -15.65 -7.92
CA ALA A 330 -9.57 -15.85 -8.52
C ALA A 330 -9.46 -15.10 -9.86
N GLU A 331 -10.48 -15.17 -10.72
CA GLU A 331 -10.47 -14.52 -12.03
C GLU A 331 -10.38 -12.99 -11.93
N ARG A 332 -11.10 -12.39 -10.97
CA ARG A 332 -11.05 -10.93 -10.72
C ARG A 332 -9.69 -10.52 -10.16
N LEU A 333 -9.10 -11.34 -9.29
CA LEU A 333 -7.76 -11.12 -8.77
C LEU A 333 -6.71 -11.17 -9.90
N GLU A 334 -6.71 -12.24 -10.69
CA GLU A 334 -5.77 -12.45 -11.76
C GLU A 334 -5.88 -11.39 -12.86
N ALA A 335 -7.10 -11.02 -13.27
CA ALA A 335 -7.33 -10.02 -14.30
C ALA A 335 -6.74 -8.65 -13.94
N VAL A 336 -6.78 -8.25 -12.67
CA VAL A 336 -6.22 -6.98 -12.18
C VAL A 336 -4.71 -7.09 -11.97
N MET A 337 -4.20 -8.26 -11.55
CA MET A 337 -2.77 -8.49 -11.39
C MET A 337 -2.04 -8.53 -12.73
N ARG A 338 -2.60 -9.18 -13.77
CA ARG A 338 -1.93 -9.43 -15.05
C ARG A 338 -1.28 -8.20 -15.71
N PRO A 339 -1.97 -7.05 -15.90
CA PRO A 339 -1.35 -5.89 -16.53
C PRO A 339 -0.27 -5.22 -15.68
N LYS A 340 -0.03 -5.68 -14.44
CA LYS A 340 1.04 -5.21 -13.55
C LYS A 340 2.12 -6.28 -13.38
N ALA A 341 1.75 -7.47 -12.90
CA ALA A 341 2.69 -8.53 -12.59
C ALA A 341 3.36 -9.11 -13.84
N ASP A 342 2.57 -9.67 -14.76
CA ASP A 342 3.08 -10.26 -16.00
C ASP A 342 3.78 -9.23 -16.87
N ALA A 343 3.13 -8.08 -17.07
CA ALA A 343 3.67 -7.01 -17.89
C ALA A 343 5.03 -6.51 -17.35
N ALA A 344 5.14 -6.23 -16.05
CA ALA A 344 6.38 -5.73 -15.48
C ALA A 344 7.46 -6.82 -15.42
N TRP A 345 7.11 -8.09 -15.22
CA TRP A 345 8.07 -9.19 -15.29
C TRP A 345 8.60 -9.39 -16.71
N ASN A 346 7.74 -9.39 -17.73
CA ASN A 346 8.16 -9.47 -19.12
C ASN A 346 9.09 -8.31 -19.49
N LEU A 347 8.74 -7.08 -19.07
CA LEU A 347 9.61 -5.91 -19.20
C LEU A 347 10.94 -6.14 -18.50
N HIS A 348 10.93 -6.68 -17.28
CA HIS A 348 12.16 -6.96 -16.55
C HIS A 348 13.06 -7.94 -17.29
N GLU A 349 12.53 -9.06 -17.79
CA GLU A 349 13.32 -10.06 -18.50
C GLU A 349 13.86 -9.55 -19.84
N LEU A 350 13.00 -8.95 -20.68
CA LEU A 350 13.35 -8.54 -22.03
C LEU A 350 14.25 -7.31 -22.07
N THR A 351 14.35 -6.56 -20.96
CA THR A 351 15.22 -5.39 -20.84
C THR A 351 16.36 -5.58 -19.84
N ARG A 352 16.54 -6.79 -19.27
CA ARG A 352 17.52 -7.05 -18.21
C ARG A 352 18.95 -6.70 -18.62
N ASP A 353 19.31 -7.03 -19.85
CA ASP A 353 20.66 -6.84 -20.39
C ASP A 353 20.80 -5.51 -21.17
N MET A 354 19.75 -4.68 -21.19
CA MET A 354 19.82 -3.34 -21.77
C MET A 354 20.42 -2.36 -20.75
N ASP A 355 21.25 -1.43 -21.24
CA ASP A 355 21.81 -0.35 -20.43
C ASP A 355 20.76 0.75 -20.19
N LEU A 356 19.76 0.43 -19.37
CA LEU A 356 18.72 1.36 -18.97
C LEU A 356 19.25 2.37 -17.94
N ASP A 357 18.75 3.59 -18.02
CA ASP A 357 18.89 4.60 -16.97
C ASP A 357 17.64 4.68 -16.08
N MET A 358 16.49 4.29 -16.63
CA MET A 358 15.19 4.44 -15.98
C MET A 358 14.35 3.17 -16.14
N PHE A 359 13.84 2.64 -15.04
CA PHE A 359 12.78 1.63 -15.03
C PHE A 359 11.75 2.03 -13.98
N VAL A 360 10.73 2.78 -14.38
CA VAL A 360 9.69 3.31 -13.49
C VAL A 360 8.45 2.46 -13.64
N VAL A 361 7.91 1.98 -12.52
CA VAL A 361 6.62 1.28 -12.47
C VAL A 361 5.62 2.09 -11.66
N PHE A 362 4.42 2.31 -12.21
CA PHE A 362 3.34 3.01 -11.54
C PHE A 362 2.56 2.04 -10.65
N SER A 363 2.89 2.10 -9.36
CA SER A 363 2.20 1.39 -8.29
C SER A 363 1.11 2.28 -7.67
N SER A 364 0.58 1.89 -6.52
CA SER A 364 -0.41 2.67 -5.78
C SER A 364 -0.20 2.56 -4.28
N ILE A 365 -0.53 3.64 -3.57
CA ILE A 365 -0.57 3.66 -2.12
C ILE A 365 -1.47 2.55 -1.55
N ALA A 366 -2.47 2.08 -2.31
CA ALA A 366 -3.33 0.95 -1.93
C ALA A 366 -2.54 -0.33 -1.61
N GLY A 367 -1.42 -0.58 -2.31
CA GLY A 367 -0.52 -1.70 -2.01
C GLY A 367 0.28 -1.52 -0.70
N VAL A 368 0.45 -0.28 -0.25
CA VAL A 368 1.28 0.08 0.91
C VAL A 368 0.45 0.18 2.19
N ILE A 369 -0.64 0.96 2.17
CA ILE A 369 -1.49 1.17 3.35
C ILE A 369 -2.60 0.12 3.47
N GLY A 370 -2.98 -0.52 2.35
CA GLY A 370 -4.22 -1.30 2.25
C GLY A 370 -5.45 -0.41 2.10
N ASN A 371 -6.35 -0.74 1.17
CA ASN A 371 -7.64 -0.08 1.05
C ASN A 371 -8.75 -1.12 0.95
N ALA A 372 -9.81 -0.91 1.73
CA ALA A 372 -10.98 -1.78 1.72
C ALA A 372 -11.58 -1.83 0.30
N GLY A 373 -11.90 -3.03 -0.16
CA GLY A 373 -12.41 -3.27 -1.51
C GLY A 373 -11.36 -3.33 -2.62
N GLN A 374 -10.06 -3.21 -2.32
CA GLN A 374 -9.00 -3.14 -3.34
C GLN A 374 -7.95 -4.24 -3.19
N ALA A 375 -8.32 -5.42 -2.70
CA ALA A 375 -7.37 -6.52 -2.45
C ALA A 375 -6.62 -6.96 -3.72
N ASN A 376 -7.31 -7.06 -4.86
CA ASN A 376 -6.72 -7.42 -6.15
C ASN A 376 -5.75 -6.35 -6.68
N TYR A 377 -6.15 -5.08 -6.60
CA TYR A 377 -5.33 -3.96 -7.01
C TYR A 377 -4.10 -3.82 -6.11
N ALA A 378 -4.27 -3.93 -4.79
CA ALA A 378 -3.17 -3.90 -3.83
C ALA A 378 -2.17 -5.05 -4.06
N ALA A 379 -2.65 -6.26 -4.36
CA ALA A 379 -1.81 -7.41 -4.71
C ALA A 379 -0.92 -7.13 -5.93
N GLY A 380 -1.52 -6.65 -7.04
CA GLY A 380 -0.78 -6.33 -8.25
C GLY A 380 0.23 -5.20 -8.08
N ASN A 381 -0.11 -4.16 -7.31
CA ASN A 381 0.81 -3.05 -7.00
C ASN A 381 1.98 -3.50 -6.11
N THR A 382 1.73 -4.39 -5.15
CA THR A 382 2.79 -4.89 -4.27
C THR A 382 3.79 -5.79 -5.02
N PHE A 383 3.35 -6.47 -6.09
CA PHE A 383 4.28 -7.14 -7.00
C PHE A 383 5.23 -6.14 -7.67
N LEU A 384 4.73 -4.98 -8.14
CA LEU A 384 5.56 -3.94 -8.74
C LEU A 384 6.58 -3.39 -7.74
N ASP A 385 6.16 -3.17 -6.50
CA ASP A 385 7.01 -2.69 -5.41
C ASP A 385 8.17 -3.68 -5.16
N ALA A 386 7.84 -4.97 -5.04
CA ALA A 386 8.83 -6.03 -4.85
C ALA A 386 9.74 -6.21 -6.06
N LEU A 387 9.21 -6.08 -7.29
CA LEU A 387 10.03 -6.16 -8.51
C LEU A 387 11.04 -5.01 -8.59
N ALA A 388 10.65 -3.79 -8.19
CA ALA A 388 11.58 -2.68 -8.15
C ALA A 388 12.72 -2.93 -7.14
N ALA A 389 12.40 -3.46 -5.96
CA ALA A 389 13.42 -3.87 -4.99
C ALA A 389 14.29 -5.01 -5.53
N HIS A 390 13.70 -6.03 -6.15
CA HIS A 390 14.41 -7.15 -6.78
C HIS A 390 15.42 -6.67 -7.82
N ARG A 391 15.01 -5.78 -8.74
CA ARG A 391 15.90 -5.17 -9.74
C ARG A 391 17.06 -4.41 -9.11
N ARG A 392 16.80 -3.62 -8.07
CA ARG A 392 17.85 -2.88 -7.34
C ARG A 392 18.88 -3.79 -6.69
N HIS A 393 18.44 -4.90 -6.09
CA HIS A 393 19.35 -5.91 -5.53
C HIS A 393 20.23 -6.58 -6.60
N LEU A 394 19.79 -6.62 -7.87
CA LEU A 394 20.59 -7.05 -9.02
C LEU A 394 21.49 -5.95 -9.60
N GLY A 395 21.50 -4.75 -9.00
CA GLY A 395 22.24 -3.59 -9.52
C GLY A 395 21.59 -2.92 -10.74
N LEU A 396 20.35 -3.29 -11.07
CA LEU A 396 19.60 -2.69 -12.18
C LEU A 396 18.79 -1.49 -11.71
N PRO A 397 18.59 -0.46 -12.55
CA PRO A 397 17.71 0.65 -12.21
C PRO A 397 16.28 0.14 -12.06
N ALA A 398 15.60 0.63 -11.01
CA ALA A 398 14.16 0.53 -10.84
C ALA A 398 13.63 1.48 -9.77
N VAL A 399 12.43 2.01 -9.97
CA VAL A 399 11.67 2.67 -8.92
C VAL A 399 10.19 2.36 -9.09
N SER A 400 9.57 1.90 -8.00
CA SER A 400 8.13 1.80 -7.87
C SER A 400 7.60 3.07 -7.23
N LEU A 401 6.65 3.71 -7.91
CA LEU A 401 5.96 4.89 -7.42
C LEU A 401 4.57 4.50 -6.95
N ALA A 402 4.41 4.37 -5.64
CA ALA A 402 3.13 4.09 -5.00
C ALA A 402 2.31 5.38 -4.89
N TRP A 403 1.58 5.69 -5.96
CA TRP A 403 0.80 6.92 -6.07
C TRP A 403 -0.43 6.92 -5.17
N GLY A 404 -0.64 8.04 -4.49
CA GLY A 404 -1.95 8.48 -4.06
C GLY A 404 -2.86 8.81 -5.25
N PRO A 405 -4.11 9.21 -4.99
CA PRO A 405 -5.02 9.61 -6.04
C PRO A 405 -4.48 10.80 -6.83
N TRP A 406 -4.69 10.81 -8.14
CA TRP A 406 -4.43 11.96 -9.01
C TRP A 406 -5.76 12.67 -9.33
N GLU A 407 -5.71 13.98 -9.63
CA GLU A 407 -6.87 14.73 -10.12
C GLU A 407 -7.43 14.12 -11.41
N HIS A 408 -6.54 13.75 -12.33
CA HIS A 408 -6.87 13.03 -13.57
C HIS A 408 -6.44 11.55 -13.51
N GLY A 409 -7.11 10.68 -14.27
CA GLY A 409 -6.83 9.24 -14.32
C GLY A 409 -7.88 8.41 -13.61
N MET A 410 -7.48 7.29 -13.01
CA MET A 410 -8.42 6.32 -12.39
C MET A 410 -9.28 6.95 -11.28
N ALA A 411 -8.75 7.97 -10.59
CA ALA A 411 -9.47 8.71 -9.56
C ALA A 411 -10.34 9.87 -10.10
N GLY A 412 -10.22 10.25 -11.37
CA GLY A 412 -10.98 11.36 -11.97
C GLY A 412 -12.49 11.07 -12.09
N GLY A 413 -12.86 9.79 -12.23
CA GLY A 413 -14.24 9.33 -12.34
C GLY A 413 -14.95 9.03 -11.02
N LEU A 414 -14.31 9.31 -9.88
CA LEU A 414 -14.83 8.94 -8.57
C LEU A 414 -16.14 9.65 -8.24
N THR A 415 -17.02 8.94 -7.53
CA THR A 415 -18.26 9.51 -7.01
C THR A 415 -17.95 10.46 -5.84
N GLU A 416 -18.92 11.29 -5.46
CA GLU A 416 -18.80 12.13 -4.27
C GLU A 416 -18.68 11.31 -2.97
N ALA A 417 -19.21 10.09 -2.95
CA ALA A 417 -19.02 9.17 -1.82
C ALA A 417 -17.57 8.70 -1.74
N ASP A 418 -16.96 8.34 -2.87
CA ASP A 418 -15.55 7.91 -2.92
C ASP A 418 -14.59 9.04 -2.53
N ARG A 419 -14.83 10.26 -3.03
CA ARG A 419 -14.01 11.44 -2.64
C ARG A 419 -14.07 11.70 -1.14
N ARG A 420 -15.26 11.59 -0.54
CA ARG A 420 -15.43 11.75 0.91
C ARG A 420 -14.76 10.61 1.69
N ARG A 421 -14.83 9.37 1.21
CA ARG A 421 -14.12 8.22 1.80
C ARG A 421 -12.60 8.46 1.81
N MET A 422 -12.04 8.92 0.70
CA MET A 422 -10.62 9.24 0.60
C MET A 422 -10.20 10.39 1.51
N ALA A 423 -11.01 11.45 1.59
CA ALA A 423 -10.74 12.57 2.50
C ALA A 423 -10.74 12.12 3.97
N ARG A 424 -11.61 11.18 4.37
CA ARG A 424 -11.59 10.55 5.70
C ARG A 424 -10.34 9.72 5.96
N GLN A 425 -9.78 9.11 4.93
CA GLN A 425 -8.49 8.41 4.98
C GLN A 425 -7.29 9.38 4.96
N GLY A 426 -7.53 10.70 4.96
CA GLY A 426 -6.49 11.71 4.94
C GLY A 426 -5.80 11.85 3.60
N LEU A 427 -6.40 11.37 2.50
CA LEU A 427 -5.84 11.46 1.15
C LEU A 427 -6.49 12.59 0.37
N ARG A 428 -5.68 13.40 -0.31
CA ARG A 428 -6.12 14.41 -1.27
C ARG A 428 -5.60 14.05 -2.68
N PRO A 429 -6.33 14.41 -3.75
CA PRO A 429 -5.82 14.29 -5.11
C PRO A 429 -4.53 15.10 -5.31
N LEU A 430 -3.53 14.47 -5.94
CA LEU A 430 -2.34 15.12 -6.48
C LEU A 430 -2.69 15.81 -7.80
N SER A 431 -2.21 17.04 -7.97
CA SER A 431 -2.26 17.69 -9.29
C SER A 431 -1.25 17.05 -10.25
N ASP A 432 -1.53 17.17 -11.55
CA ASP A 432 -0.66 16.59 -12.58
C ASP A 432 0.77 17.16 -12.50
N ALA A 433 0.90 18.46 -12.25
CA ALA A 433 2.20 19.12 -12.10
C ALA A 433 2.98 18.62 -10.88
N ALA A 434 2.32 18.39 -9.75
CA ALA A 434 2.96 17.84 -8.55
C ALA A 434 3.41 16.39 -8.79
N GLY A 435 2.55 15.58 -9.42
CA GLY A 435 2.89 14.20 -9.75
C GLY A 435 4.06 14.07 -10.73
N LEU A 436 4.09 14.89 -11.79
CA LEU A 436 5.21 14.92 -12.75
C LEU A 436 6.52 15.41 -12.09
N ALA A 437 6.45 16.39 -11.18
CA ALA A 437 7.61 16.83 -10.41
C ALA A 437 8.17 15.72 -9.50
N VAL A 438 7.30 14.87 -8.92
CA VAL A 438 7.75 13.68 -8.17
C VAL A 438 8.43 12.67 -9.09
N LEU A 439 7.89 12.45 -10.31
CA LEU A 439 8.50 11.55 -11.30
C LEU A 439 9.93 11.99 -11.63
N ASP A 440 10.15 13.29 -11.88
CA ASP A 440 11.48 13.84 -12.18
C ASP A 440 12.49 13.59 -11.06
N VAL A 441 12.07 13.74 -9.81
CA VAL A 441 12.94 13.55 -8.65
C VAL A 441 13.22 12.06 -8.43
N ALA A 442 12.21 11.20 -8.59
CA ALA A 442 12.29 9.78 -8.25
C ALA A 442 13.30 8.98 -9.07
N VAL A 443 13.48 9.29 -10.36
CA VAL A 443 14.37 8.53 -11.26
C VAL A 443 15.83 8.54 -10.79
N GLY A 444 16.29 9.63 -10.17
CA GLY A 444 17.66 9.75 -9.66
C GLY A 444 17.87 9.20 -8.25
N ARG A 445 16.83 8.66 -7.61
CA ARG A 445 16.88 8.26 -6.20
C ARG A 445 17.39 6.84 -5.99
N PRO A 446 18.02 6.53 -4.84
CA PRO A 446 18.43 5.16 -4.51
C PRO A 446 17.27 4.26 -4.07
N GLU A 447 16.16 4.82 -3.57
CA GLU A 447 15.04 4.03 -3.06
C GLU A 447 14.34 3.24 -4.18
N ALA A 448 14.06 1.96 -3.90
CA ALA A 448 13.29 1.10 -4.79
C ALA A 448 11.79 1.39 -4.78
N LEU A 449 11.26 1.88 -3.66
CA LEU A 449 9.86 2.22 -3.45
C LEU A 449 9.75 3.62 -2.86
N LEU A 450 8.96 4.48 -3.54
CA LEU A 450 8.57 5.79 -3.04
C LEU A 450 7.05 5.89 -3.05
N VAL A 451 6.48 6.38 -1.96
CA VAL A 451 5.06 6.71 -1.85
C VAL A 451 4.90 8.18 -2.19
N ALA A 452 4.06 8.47 -3.17
CA ALA A 452 3.82 9.82 -3.67
C ALA A 452 2.36 10.18 -3.42
N ALA A 453 2.06 10.92 -2.36
CA ALA A 453 0.70 11.18 -1.93
C ALA A 453 0.55 12.52 -1.17
N GLU A 454 -0.59 13.17 -1.36
CA GLU A 454 -0.97 14.35 -0.59
C GLU A 454 -1.73 13.93 0.68
N LEU A 455 -1.06 14.01 1.84
CA LEU A 455 -1.61 13.59 3.12
C LEU A 455 -2.13 14.78 3.95
N ASP A 456 -3.42 14.76 4.31
CA ASP A 456 -4.01 15.65 5.32
C ASP A 456 -3.75 15.10 6.74
N LEU A 457 -2.50 15.27 7.21
CA LEU A 457 -2.09 14.85 8.55
C LEU A 457 -2.93 15.50 9.67
N PRO A 458 -3.34 16.79 9.59
CA PRO A 458 -4.29 17.36 10.54
C PRO A 458 -5.64 16.64 10.58
N ALA A 459 -6.21 16.23 9.44
CA ALA A 459 -7.44 15.44 9.41
C ALA A 459 -7.27 14.07 10.07
N LEU A 460 -6.18 13.37 9.78
CA LEU A 460 -5.83 12.10 10.43
C LEU A 460 -5.63 12.24 11.94
N ARG A 461 -5.10 13.37 12.42
CA ARG A 461 -5.01 13.64 13.86
C ARG A 461 -6.37 13.80 14.52
N ARG A 462 -7.32 14.43 13.83
CA ARG A 462 -8.68 14.69 14.34
C ARG A 462 -9.54 13.42 14.34
N SER A 463 -9.30 12.47 13.44
CA SER A 463 -10.06 11.21 13.39
C SER A 463 -9.79 10.29 14.59
N GLY A 464 -8.65 10.44 15.28
CA GLY A 464 -8.28 9.63 16.46
C GLY A 464 -7.77 8.22 16.12
N GLU A 465 -8.13 7.69 14.96
CA GLU A 465 -7.67 6.43 14.39
C GLU A 465 -6.62 6.70 13.31
N VAL A 466 -5.35 6.56 13.70
CA VAL A 466 -4.21 6.70 12.79
C VAL A 466 -3.64 5.30 12.52
N PRO A 467 -3.62 4.83 11.26
CA PRO A 467 -2.98 3.57 10.91
C PRO A 467 -1.54 3.50 11.44
N ALA A 468 -1.13 2.32 11.95
CA ALA A 468 0.19 2.14 12.57
C ALA A 468 1.34 2.61 11.67
N LEU A 469 1.21 2.35 10.36
CA LEU A 469 2.13 2.80 9.32
C LEU A 469 2.28 4.34 9.29
N LEU A 470 1.22 5.12 9.47
CA LEU A 470 1.22 6.60 9.43
C LEU A 470 1.58 7.24 10.78
N SER A 471 1.68 6.45 11.85
CA SER A 471 1.85 6.96 13.22
C SER A 471 3.09 7.83 13.40
N GLY A 472 4.17 7.55 12.66
CA GLY A 472 5.42 8.33 12.66
C GLY A 472 5.28 9.73 12.06
N LEU A 473 4.32 9.96 11.16
CA LEU A 473 4.08 11.28 10.54
C LEU A 473 3.17 12.16 11.38
N VAL A 474 2.24 11.53 12.11
CA VAL A 474 1.25 12.21 12.93
C VAL A 474 1.85 12.66 14.27
N ARG A 475 2.68 11.82 14.89
CA ARG A 475 3.39 12.16 16.13
C ARG A 475 4.68 12.90 15.74
N GLY A 476 4.64 14.23 15.76
CA GLY A 476 5.76 15.05 15.32
C GLY A 476 7.09 14.61 15.92
N SER A 477 8.07 14.38 15.04
CA SER A 477 9.52 14.37 15.27
C SER A 477 9.96 14.51 16.75
N ARG A 478 10.13 13.38 17.44
CA ARG A 478 11.07 13.24 18.55
C ARG A 478 11.64 11.82 18.54
N VAL A 479 12.92 11.75 18.21
CA VAL A 479 13.80 10.61 18.47
C VAL A 479 13.79 10.33 19.97
N GLY A 480 13.49 9.08 20.34
CA GLY A 480 13.76 8.52 21.66
C GLY A 480 12.70 8.81 22.74
N GLY A 481 12.08 7.74 23.25
CA GLY A 481 11.51 7.73 24.60
C GLY A 481 10.07 7.23 24.73
N SER A 482 9.93 5.95 25.11
CA SER A 482 8.84 5.39 25.91
C SER A 482 7.40 5.54 25.39
N ALA A 483 6.99 4.65 24.49
CA ALA A 483 5.58 4.32 24.25
C ALA A 483 5.23 2.97 24.89
N ARG A 484 5.08 2.94 26.22
CA ARG A 484 4.62 1.74 26.97
C ARG A 484 3.24 1.88 27.62
N ARG A 485 2.51 2.97 27.40
CA ARG A 485 1.16 3.16 27.96
C ARG A 485 0.28 3.90 26.95
N SER A 486 -0.86 3.33 26.58
CA SER A 486 -2.03 3.95 25.90
C SER A 486 -2.53 3.33 24.57
N VAL A 487 -2.08 2.13 24.18
CA VAL A 487 -2.72 1.39 23.05
C VAL A 487 -3.59 0.23 23.54
N ALA A 488 -3.21 -0.44 24.64
CA ALA A 488 -4.01 -1.52 25.21
C ALA A 488 -5.34 -1.06 25.85
N GLU A 489 -5.47 0.21 26.25
CA GLU A 489 -6.69 0.70 26.93
C GLU A 489 -7.80 1.10 25.96
N ARG A 490 -7.51 1.61 24.75
CA ARG A 490 -8.56 2.22 23.90
C ARG A 490 -9.45 1.23 23.13
N GLY A 491 -8.95 0.04 22.79
CA GLY A 491 -9.76 -1.01 22.14
C GLY A 491 -10.66 -1.80 23.11
N VAL A 492 -10.38 -1.68 24.41
CA VAL A 492 -11.17 -2.25 25.50
C VAL A 492 -12.11 -1.18 26.08
N ASP A 493 -11.70 0.09 26.12
CA ASP A 493 -12.49 1.22 26.62
C ASP A 493 -13.71 1.56 25.75
N GLY A 494 -13.69 1.38 24.42
CA GLY A 494 -14.86 1.66 23.57
C GLY A 494 -16.02 0.66 23.79
N ARG A 495 -15.68 -0.63 23.82
CA ARG A 495 -16.63 -1.72 24.14
C ARG A 495 -17.12 -1.64 25.58
N ASN A 496 -16.22 -1.35 26.53
CA ASN A 496 -16.59 -1.11 27.92
C ASN A 496 -17.40 0.18 28.11
N ALA A 497 -17.17 1.24 27.32
CA ALA A 497 -17.92 2.50 27.43
C ALA A 497 -19.35 2.36 26.94
N LEU A 498 -19.59 1.69 25.80
CA LEU A 498 -20.95 1.42 25.33
C LEU A 498 -21.64 0.38 26.23
N ALA A 499 -20.96 -0.71 26.59
CA ALA A 499 -21.52 -1.72 27.49
C ALA A 499 -21.84 -1.13 28.87
N ALA A 500 -20.97 -0.28 29.43
CA ALA A 500 -21.23 0.43 30.69
C ALA A 500 -22.36 1.44 30.54
N ARG A 501 -22.43 2.20 29.44
CA ARG A 501 -23.53 3.14 29.18
C ARG A 501 -24.87 2.40 29.08
N LEU A 502 -24.92 1.29 28.35
CA LEU A 502 -26.13 0.49 28.19
C LEU A 502 -26.53 -0.22 29.50
N ALA A 503 -25.57 -0.62 30.34
CA ALA A 503 -25.84 -1.32 31.59
C ALA A 503 -26.72 -0.52 32.57
N VAL A 504 -26.60 0.81 32.57
CA VAL A 504 -27.35 1.70 33.50
C VAL A 504 -28.71 2.17 32.93
N LEU A 505 -29.01 1.88 31.66
CA LEU A 505 -30.26 2.29 31.00
C LEU A 505 -31.36 1.24 31.16
N SER A 506 -32.62 1.67 31.13
CA SER A 506 -33.77 0.78 31.00
C SER A 506 -33.82 0.10 29.63
N ALA A 507 -34.62 -0.95 29.46
CA ALA A 507 -34.71 -1.68 28.20
C ALA A 507 -35.11 -0.80 27.00
N GLU A 508 -36.01 0.16 27.22
CA GLU A 508 -36.48 1.10 26.19
C GLU A 508 -35.39 2.13 25.85
N GLU A 509 -34.74 2.71 26.85
CA GLU A 509 -33.62 3.65 26.67
C GLU A 509 -32.39 3.01 26.03
N ARG A 510 -32.16 1.70 26.25
CA ARG A 510 -31.10 0.94 25.57
C ARG A 510 -31.36 0.84 24.08
N LEU A 511 -32.60 0.54 23.69
CA LEU A 511 -32.96 0.41 22.28
C LEU A 511 -32.76 1.74 21.56
N ASP A 512 -33.20 2.86 22.16
CA ASP A 512 -33.03 4.18 21.57
C ASP A 512 -31.56 4.61 21.51
N ALA A 513 -30.75 4.32 22.54
CA ALA A 513 -29.32 4.61 22.52
C ALA A 513 -28.56 3.82 21.43
N VAL A 514 -28.91 2.55 21.23
CA VAL A 514 -28.33 1.73 20.15
C VAL A 514 -28.80 2.22 18.78
N ARG A 515 -30.10 2.54 18.64
CA ARG A 515 -30.66 3.10 17.40
C ARG A 515 -29.97 4.41 17.03
N GLU A 516 -29.80 5.33 17.98
CA GLU A 516 -29.11 6.60 17.78
C GLU A 516 -27.65 6.38 17.37
N LEU A 517 -26.94 5.44 18.01
CA LEU A 517 -25.57 5.08 17.65
C LEU A 517 -25.49 4.59 16.20
N VAL A 518 -26.33 3.62 15.82
CA VAL A 518 -26.34 3.04 14.47
C VAL A 518 -26.68 4.09 13.42
N LEU A 519 -27.72 4.91 13.65
CA LEU A 519 -28.10 5.99 12.72
C LEU A 519 -27.01 7.06 12.62
N SER A 520 -26.31 7.37 13.71
CA SER A 520 -25.20 8.33 13.71
C SER A 520 -24.03 7.81 12.89
N GLN A 521 -23.62 6.55 13.09
CA GLN A 521 -22.56 5.94 12.29
C GLN A 521 -22.98 5.79 10.83
N ALA A 522 -24.23 5.43 10.55
CA ALA A 522 -24.75 5.30 9.19
C ALA A 522 -24.78 6.65 8.44
N ALA A 523 -25.23 7.72 9.11
CA ALA A 523 -25.21 9.07 8.56
C ALA A 523 -23.78 9.54 8.26
N LEU A 524 -22.81 9.22 9.13
CA LEU A 524 -21.40 9.54 8.90
C LEU A 524 -20.82 8.81 7.68
N VAL A 525 -21.13 7.52 7.52
CA VAL A 525 -20.67 6.72 6.36
C VAL A 525 -21.21 7.30 5.05
N LEU A 526 -22.50 7.65 5.02
CA LEU A 526 -23.17 8.26 3.87
C LEU A 526 -22.83 9.77 3.67
N GLY A 527 -22.11 10.38 4.61
CA GLY A 527 -21.73 11.80 4.55
C GLY A 527 -22.91 12.76 4.71
N MET A 528 -23.89 12.39 5.54
CA MET A 528 -25.08 13.18 5.86
C MET A 528 -24.88 13.96 7.17
N ALA A 529 -25.66 15.02 7.37
CA ALA A 529 -25.45 15.99 8.45
C ALA A 529 -25.75 15.46 9.88
N GLY A 530 -26.35 14.27 10.02
CA GLY A 530 -26.59 13.65 11.33
C GLY A 530 -27.65 12.54 11.31
N PRO A 531 -27.91 11.87 12.45
CA PRO A 531 -28.81 10.71 12.53
C PRO A 531 -30.26 11.02 12.09
N GLY A 532 -30.75 12.23 12.35
CA GLY A 532 -32.11 12.66 11.95
C GLY A 532 -32.32 12.85 10.45
N SER A 533 -31.28 12.66 9.64
CA SER A 533 -31.37 12.66 8.18
C SER A 533 -31.67 11.27 7.59
N LEU A 534 -31.68 10.24 8.43
CA LEU A 534 -32.02 8.86 8.07
C LEU A 534 -33.35 8.44 8.72
N ASP A 535 -34.23 7.84 7.93
CA ASP A 535 -35.43 7.18 8.43
C ASP A 535 -35.06 5.80 8.98
N ALA A 536 -35.31 5.58 10.27
CA ALA A 536 -34.97 4.35 10.98
C ALA A 536 -35.72 3.12 10.45
N GLU A 537 -36.84 3.30 9.75
CA GLU A 537 -37.67 2.22 9.22
C GLU A 537 -37.32 1.86 7.76
N ARG A 538 -36.42 2.61 7.10
CA ARG A 538 -35.97 2.30 5.74
C ARG A 538 -34.82 1.31 5.73
N SER A 539 -34.80 0.44 4.73
CA SER A 539 -33.70 -0.50 4.55
C SER A 539 -32.41 0.25 4.19
N PHE A 540 -31.26 -0.25 4.65
CA PHE A 540 -29.95 0.34 4.33
C PHE A 540 -29.70 0.47 2.81
N ARG A 541 -30.16 -0.50 2.01
CA ARG A 541 -30.03 -0.44 0.54
C ARG A 541 -30.79 0.74 -0.06
N ASP A 542 -31.99 1.04 0.44
CA ASP A 542 -32.83 2.11 -0.09
C ASP A 542 -32.29 3.51 0.23
N VAL A 543 -31.43 3.61 1.24
CA VAL A 543 -30.75 4.86 1.63
C VAL A 543 -29.32 4.97 1.08
N GLY A 544 -28.92 4.05 0.20
CA GLY A 544 -27.67 4.13 -0.56
C GLY A 544 -26.49 3.34 0.02
N PHE A 545 -26.73 2.37 0.91
CA PHE A 545 -25.67 1.43 1.30
C PHE A 545 -25.40 0.40 0.20
N GLU A 546 -24.13 0.35 -0.19
CA GLU A 546 -23.51 -0.70 -0.98
C GLU A 546 -22.62 -1.59 -0.08
N SER A 547 -22.07 -2.67 -0.63
CA SER A 547 -21.26 -3.65 0.10
C SER A 547 -20.07 -3.00 0.83
N LEU A 548 -19.38 -2.03 0.21
CA LEU A 548 -18.22 -1.38 0.81
C LEU A 548 -18.61 -0.42 1.95
N THR A 549 -19.69 0.35 1.78
CA THR A 549 -20.23 1.20 2.86
C THR A 549 -20.78 0.38 4.02
N ALA A 550 -21.29 -0.83 3.77
CA ALA A 550 -21.71 -1.75 4.82
C ALA A 550 -20.52 -2.27 5.65
N VAL A 551 -19.39 -2.58 4.99
CA VAL A 551 -18.13 -2.91 5.68
C VAL A 551 -17.64 -1.72 6.52
N GLU A 552 -17.68 -0.50 6.00
CA GLU A 552 -17.31 0.71 6.75
C GLU A 552 -18.18 0.88 8.00
N LEU A 553 -19.51 0.76 7.87
CA LEU A 553 -20.42 0.86 9.03
C LEU A 553 -20.14 -0.23 10.06
N ARG A 554 -19.96 -1.48 9.64
CA ARG A 554 -19.61 -2.60 10.53
C ARG A 554 -18.32 -2.29 11.29
N ASN A 555 -17.28 -1.82 10.61
CA ASN A 555 -15.98 -1.55 11.22
C ASN A 555 -16.02 -0.38 12.22
N ARG A 556 -16.99 0.54 12.08
CA ARG A 556 -17.20 1.62 13.05
C ARG A 556 -18.03 1.19 14.27
N LEU A 557 -18.80 0.11 14.13
CA LEU A 557 -19.66 -0.42 15.19
C LEU A 557 -18.96 -1.50 16.03
N ASN A 558 -18.03 -2.24 15.44
CA ASN A 558 -17.19 -3.26 16.08
C ASN A 558 -15.92 -2.64 16.66
#